data_AF-A0A968LHE8-F1
#
_entry.id   AF-A0A968LHE8-F1
#
_cell.length_a   1.000
_cell.length_b   1.000
_cell.length_c   1.000
_cell.angle_alpha   90.00
_cell.angle_beta   90.00
_cell.angle_gamma   90.00
#
_symmetry.space_group_name_H-M   'P 1'
#
loop_
_entity.id
_entity.type
_entity.pdbx_description
1 polymer ?
#
loop_
_entity_poly.entity_id
_entity_poly.type
_entity_poly.pdbx_seq_one_letter_code
_entity_poly.pdbx_strand_id
1 'polypeptide(L)'
;MLRDYLAANANFWYKPVLDSLLSNPLGIDGVSLLNDSHPFGAFGATWDNLTTDALSQTSLEAGWAAMTGLRNEQGGPIGLTPTHLLVGPANEREALDITGAMRGVPYSNAGVADASANVVSAIALENWVRGRLQVIVEPRIANGVNDNAWFLMDLSRPSSRPMIAGQAIAPQAVVVTSPESESMIQRDSYQYYVTGNAAIGGFVPQTIYGRIS
;
A
#
# COMPACT_ATOMS: atom_id res chain seq x y z
N MET A 1 -3.70 29.93 -4.86
CA MET A 1 -2.22 29.94 -4.91
C MET A 1 -1.56 29.61 -3.57
N LEU A 2 -1.65 30.43 -2.52
CA LEU A 2 -1.05 30.10 -1.21
C LEU A 2 -1.71 28.90 -0.51
N ARG A 3 -3.06 28.82 -0.55
CA ARG A 3 -3.81 27.67 -0.01
C ARG A 3 -3.46 26.36 -0.73
N ASP A 4 -3.31 26.41 -2.06
CA ASP A 4 -3.01 25.24 -2.88
C ASP A 4 -1.53 24.82 -2.70
N TYR A 5 -0.63 25.78 -2.48
CA TYR A 5 0.77 25.54 -2.11
C TYR A 5 0.90 24.94 -0.69
N LEU A 6 0.14 25.45 0.29
CA LEU A 6 0.10 24.90 1.65
C LEU A 6 -0.54 23.50 1.67
N ALA A 7 -1.55 23.25 0.84
CA ALA A 7 -2.15 21.92 0.68
C ALA A 7 -1.18 20.92 0.02
N ALA A 8 -0.33 21.37 -0.92
CA ALA A 8 0.73 20.54 -1.49
C ALA A 8 1.82 20.17 -0.46
N ASN A 9 2.09 21.05 0.52
CA ASN A 9 3.03 20.77 1.62
C ASN A 9 2.55 19.68 2.58
N ALA A 10 1.24 19.56 2.81
CA ALA A 10 0.68 18.54 3.71
C ALA A 10 1.00 17.10 3.23
N ASN A 11 1.19 16.93 1.92
CA ASN A 11 1.48 15.65 1.27
C ASN A 11 2.91 15.59 0.70
N PHE A 12 3.85 16.39 1.23
CA PHE A 12 5.21 16.48 0.71
C PHE A 12 5.91 15.11 0.60
N TRP A 13 5.73 14.24 1.60
CA TRP A 13 6.31 12.90 1.62
C TRP A 13 5.51 11.83 0.89
N TYR A 14 4.28 12.15 0.45
CA TYR A 14 3.36 11.17 -0.13
C TYR A 14 3.97 10.47 -1.35
N LYS A 15 4.39 11.24 -2.35
CA LYS A 15 4.96 10.70 -3.60
C LYS A 15 6.26 9.92 -3.32
N PRO A 16 7.26 10.46 -2.59
CA PRO A 16 8.46 9.69 -2.27
C PRO A 16 8.20 8.37 -1.52
N VAL A 17 7.22 8.34 -0.61
CA VAL A 17 6.83 7.11 0.11
C VAL A 17 6.22 6.10 -0.85
N LEU A 18 5.32 6.53 -1.73
CA LEU A 18 4.70 5.65 -2.70
C LEU A 18 5.72 5.11 -3.71
N ASP A 19 6.58 5.96 -4.26
CA ASP A 19 7.63 5.54 -5.18
C ASP A 19 8.58 4.54 -4.52
N SER A 20 8.94 4.77 -3.25
CA SER A 20 9.75 3.84 -2.49
C SER A 20 9.03 2.51 -2.29
N LEU A 21 7.75 2.49 -1.91
CA LEU A 21 6.95 1.27 -1.81
C LEU A 21 6.93 0.48 -3.13
N LEU A 22 6.67 1.16 -4.25
CA LEU A 22 6.61 0.55 -5.58
C LEU A 22 7.97 0.07 -6.11
N SER A 23 9.08 0.53 -5.51
CA SER A 23 10.42 -0.01 -5.78
C SER A 23 10.73 -1.31 -5.01
N ASN A 24 9.82 -1.76 -4.15
CA ASN A 24 9.99 -2.90 -3.25
C ASN A 24 11.27 -2.79 -2.40
N PRO A 25 11.33 -1.80 -1.48
CA PRO A 25 12.55 -1.47 -0.75
C PRO A 25 12.87 -2.60 0.25
N LEU A 26 14.08 -2.61 0.84
CA LEU A 26 14.38 -3.57 1.89
C LEU A 26 13.53 -3.32 3.15
N GLY A 27 13.03 -4.38 3.76
CA GLY A 27 12.42 -4.39 5.09
C GLY A 27 13.47 -4.44 6.20
N ILE A 28 13.00 -4.37 7.46
CA ILE A 28 13.87 -4.44 8.65
C ILE A 28 14.61 -5.78 8.79
N ASP A 29 14.15 -6.81 8.10
CA ASP A 29 14.72 -8.15 8.08
C ASP A 29 15.79 -8.35 6.99
N GLY A 30 16.10 -7.30 6.23
CA GLY A 30 17.20 -7.27 5.26
C GLY A 30 16.88 -7.87 3.88
N VAL A 31 15.64 -8.34 3.65
CA VAL A 31 15.14 -8.74 2.33
C VAL A 31 14.14 -7.70 1.80
N SER A 32 13.66 -7.85 0.57
CA SER A 32 12.65 -6.93 0.00
C SER A 32 11.37 -6.92 0.85
N LEU A 33 10.69 -5.77 0.92
CA LEU A 33 9.53 -5.56 1.78
C LEU A 33 8.38 -6.53 1.45
N LEU A 34 8.17 -6.77 0.15
CA LEU A 34 7.41 -7.91 -0.35
C LEU A 34 8.39 -8.99 -0.81
N ASN A 35 8.32 -10.16 -0.18
CA ASN A 35 9.17 -11.31 -0.46
C ASN A 35 8.42 -12.62 -0.20
N ASP A 36 8.80 -13.68 -0.91
CA ASP A 36 8.28 -15.03 -0.73
C ASP A 36 9.08 -15.84 0.31
N SER A 37 10.13 -15.24 0.87
CA SER A 37 11.10 -15.90 1.75
C SER A 37 11.69 -14.92 2.77
N HIS A 38 10.84 -14.33 3.60
CA HIS A 38 11.29 -13.55 4.75
C HIS A 38 11.89 -14.44 5.83
N PRO A 39 13.04 -14.08 6.43
CA PRO A 39 13.64 -14.88 7.50
C PRO A 39 12.77 -14.84 8.78
N PHE A 40 12.63 -15.99 9.43
CA PHE A 40 11.85 -16.13 10.66
C PHE A 40 12.46 -17.13 11.65
N GLY A 41 12.75 -16.66 12.86
CA GLY A 41 13.19 -17.51 13.97
C GLY A 41 14.52 -18.24 13.73
N ALA A 42 14.79 -19.24 14.57
CA ALA A 42 15.98 -20.09 14.45
C ALA A 42 15.80 -21.15 13.35
N PHE A 43 16.92 -21.63 12.80
CA PHE A 43 16.99 -22.73 11.80
C PHE A 43 16.53 -22.40 10.37
N GLY A 44 16.47 -21.12 9.99
CA GLY A 44 16.23 -20.71 8.61
C GLY A 44 14.80 -20.96 8.13
N ALA A 45 13.82 -20.97 9.04
CA ALA A 45 12.42 -20.95 8.65
C ALA A 45 12.09 -19.62 7.96
N THR A 46 11.15 -19.68 7.01
CA THR A 46 10.73 -18.52 6.24
C THR A 46 9.22 -18.39 6.19
N TRP A 47 8.75 -17.19 5.86
CA TRP A 47 7.35 -16.88 5.62
C TRP A 47 7.23 -15.93 4.43
N ASP A 48 6.03 -15.85 3.86
CA ASP A 48 5.75 -15.06 2.66
C ASP A 48 4.77 -13.91 2.92
N ASN A 49 4.90 -12.87 2.11
CA ASN A 49 3.85 -11.86 1.98
C ASN A 49 3.63 -11.40 0.52
N LEU A 50 4.36 -11.99 -0.42
CA LEU A 50 4.28 -11.71 -1.84
C LEU A 50 3.36 -12.73 -2.51
N THR A 51 2.43 -12.25 -3.33
CA THR A 51 1.66 -13.09 -4.25
C THR A 51 1.80 -12.61 -5.69
N THR A 52 1.62 -13.53 -6.62
CA THR A 52 1.50 -13.23 -8.05
C THR A 52 0.05 -13.22 -8.53
N ASP A 53 -0.90 -13.59 -7.67
CA ASP A 53 -2.31 -13.66 -8.00
C ASP A 53 -2.90 -12.26 -8.27
N ALA A 54 -3.80 -12.20 -9.25
CA ALA A 54 -4.61 -11.02 -9.48
C ALA A 54 -5.50 -10.72 -8.26
N LEU A 55 -5.88 -9.45 -8.09
CA LEU A 55 -6.83 -9.08 -7.06
C LEU A 55 -8.16 -9.79 -7.31
N SER A 56 -8.66 -10.47 -6.30
CA SER A 56 -9.93 -11.17 -6.28
C SER A 56 -10.35 -11.39 -4.83
N GLN A 57 -11.59 -11.82 -4.60
CA GLN A 57 -12.00 -12.24 -3.26
C GLN A 57 -11.07 -13.32 -2.68
N THR A 58 -10.75 -14.35 -3.48
CA THR A 58 -9.93 -15.48 -3.01
C THR A 58 -8.52 -15.05 -2.63
N SER A 59 -7.87 -14.23 -3.46
CA SER A 59 -6.51 -13.75 -3.17
C SER A 59 -6.48 -12.74 -2.00
N LEU A 60 -7.52 -11.92 -1.84
CA LEU A 60 -7.69 -11.05 -0.68
C LEU A 60 -7.86 -11.85 0.61
N GLU A 61 -8.68 -12.91 0.59
CA GLU A 61 -8.89 -13.80 1.74
C GLU A 61 -7.64 -14.59 2.10
N ALA A 62 -6.89 -15.07 1.10
CA ALA A 62 -5.60 -15.72 1.29
C ALA A 62 -4.59 -14.76 1.97
N GLY A 63 -4.50 -13.52 1.49
CA GLY A 63 -3.67 -12.49 2.11
C GLY A 63 -4.10 -12.16 3.53
N TRP A 64 -5.41 -12.08 3.78
CA TRP A 64 -5.94 -11.87 5.13
C TRP A 64 -5.54 -13.00 6.08
N ALA A 65 -5.69 -14.25 5.64
CA ALA A 65 -5.29 -15.43 6.40
C ALA A 65 -3.78 -15.47 6.64
N ALA A 66 -2.96 -15.13 5.64
CA ALA A 66 -1.52 -15.05 5.76
C ALA A 66 -1.11 -14.04 6.84
N MET A 67 -1.61 -12.79 6.76
CA MET A 67 -1.28 -11.74 7.74
C MET A 67 -1.76 -12.07 9.15
N THR A 68 -3.01 -12.52 9.32
CA THR A 68 -3.57 -12.86 10.65
C THR A 68 -3.00 -14.18 11.21
N GLY A 69 -2.47 -15.02 10.33
CA GLY A 69 -1.81 -16.30 10.62
C GLY A 69 -0.39 -16.16 11.16
N LEU A 70 0.25 -15.00 11.02
CA LEU A 70 1.62 -14.81 11.49
C LEU A 70 1.76 -15.02 13.01
N ARG A 71 2.86 -15.66 13.38
CA ARG A 71 3.23 -15.98 14.77
C ARG A 71 4.53 -15.28 15.14
N ASN A 72 4.71 -15.01 16.42
CA ASN A 72 5.98 -14.58 16.97
C ASN A 72 6.91 -15.79 17.16
N GLU A 73 8.16 -15.54 17.54
CA GLU A 73 9.17 -16.59 17.77
C GLU A 73 8.81 -17.57 18.91
N GLN A 74 7.88 -17.17 19.79
CA GLN A 74 7.36 -17.99 20.89
C GLN A 74 6.09 -18.77 20.48
N GLY A 75 5.66 -18.68 19.22
CA GLY A 75 4.48 -19.36 18.69
C GLY A 75 3.14 -18.65 18.97
N GLY A 76 3.14 -17.51 19.64
CA GLY A 76 1.95 -16.68 19.89
C GLY A 76 1.54 -15.86 18.66
N PRO A 77 0.25 -15.49 18.51
CA PRO A 77 -0.20 -14.65 17.39
C PRO A 77 0.36 -13.22 17.50
N ILE A 78 0.78 -12.65 16.36
CA ILE A 78 1.21 -11.24 16.30
C ILE A 78 0.01 -10.28 16.40
N GLY A 79 -1.18 -10.75 16.01
CA GLY A 79 -2.44 -10.00 16.13
C GLY A 79 -2.63 -8.91 15.07
N LEU A 80 -2.10 -9.10 13.86
CA LEU A 80 -2.30 -8.17 12.75
C LEU A 80 -3.78 -8.07 12.37
N THR A 81 -4.22 -6.87 12.04
CA THR A 81 -5.59 -6.61 11.57
C THR A 81 -5.52 -5.79 10.29
N PRO A 82 -5.65 -6.42 9.11
CA PRO A 82 -5.70 -5.68 7.86
C PRO A 82 -6.81 -4.62 7.90
N THR A 83 -6.47 -3.39 7.53
CA THR A 83 -7.37 -2.23 7.61
C THR A 83 -7.47 -1.48 6.29
N HIS A 84 -6.49 -1.61 5.40
CA HIS A 84 -6.44 -0.85 4.16
C HIS A 84 -6.13 -1.76 2.98
N LEU A 85 -6.72 -1.45 1.84
CA LEU A 85 -6.43 -2.05 0.55
C LEU A 85 -6.01 -0.94 -0.41
N LEU A 86 -4.73 -0.90 -0.77
CA LEU A 86 -4.18 0.06 -1.73
C LEU A 86 -4.14 -0.57 -3.12
N VAL A 87 -4.72 0.10 -4.11
CA VAL A 87 -4.82 -0.38 -5.49
C VAL A 87 -4.61 0.75 -6.49
N GLY A 88 -4.18 0.40 -7.71
CA GLY A 88 -4.22 1.31 -8.85
C GLY A 88 -5.60 1.34 -9.53
N PRO A 89 -5.82 2.27 -10.47
CA PRO A 89 -7.07 2.39 -11.23
C PRO A 89 -7.55 1.11 -11.92
N ALA A 90 -6.63 0.24 -12.36
CA ALA A 90 -6.99 -1.03 -13.01
C ALA A 90 -7.73 -2.01 -12.08
N ASN A 91 -7.42 -1.94 -10.78
CA ASN A 91 -8.00 -2.81 -9.75
C ASN A 91 -9.09 -2.11 -8.93
N GLU A 92 -9.41 -0.83 -9.20
CA GLU A 92 -10.37 -0.04 -8.42
C GLU A 92 -11.75 -0.69 -8.36
N ARG A 93 -12.28 -1.09 -9.51
CA ARG A 93 -13.61 -1.73 -9.58
C ARG A 93 -13.66 -2.99 -8.72
N GLU A 94 -12.70 -3.89 -8.94
CA GLU A 94 -12.64 -5.15 -8.20
C GLU A 94 -12.49 -4.90 -6.70
N ALA A 95 -11.62 -3.96 -6.30
CA ALA A 95 -11.43 -3.58 -4.91
C ALA A 95 -12.71 -3.07 -4.25
N LEU A 96 -13.49 -2.24 -4.94
CA LEU A 96 -14.78 -1.74 -4.43
C LEU A 96 -15.84 -2.85 -4.38
N ASP A 97 -15.88 -3.74 -5.37
CA ASP A 97 -16.83 -4.85 -5.41
C ASP A 97 -16.54 -5.87 -4.28
N ILE A 98 -15.27 -6.21 -4.02
CA ILE A 98 -14.85 -7.18 -2.98
C ILE A 98 -14.74 -6.59 -1.56
N THR A 99 -14.87 -5.28 -1.39
CA THR A 99 -14.95 -4.64 -0.05
C THR A 99 -16.32 -4.04 0.23
N GLY A 100 -17.15 -3.95 -0.81
CA GLY A 100 -18.52 -3.44 -0.77
C GLY A 100 -19.47 -4.31 0.07
N ALA A 101 -20.68 -3.79 0.26
CA ALA A 101 -21.66 -4.40 1.15
C ALA A 101 -22.22 -5.74 0.65
N MET A 102 -22.38 -5.85 -0.67
CA MET A 102 -22.93 -7.03 -1.32
C MET A 102 -21.98 -7.48 -2.41
N ARG A 103 -21.77 -8.79 -2.48
CA ARG A 103 -20.96 -9.44 -3.51
C ARG A 103 -21.82 -10.43 -4.26
N GLY A 104 -21.72 -10.43 -5.59
CA GLY A 104 -22.27 -11.49 -6.42
C GLY A 104 -21.37 -12.72 -6.33
N VAL A 105 -21.90 -13.85 -5.87
CA VAL A 105 -21.19 -15.13 -5.87
C VAL A 105 -21.65 -15.92 -7.10
N PRO A 106 -20.82 -16.01 -8.17
CA PRO A 106 -21.16 -16.77 -9.36
C PRO A 106 -21.07 -18.27 -9.10
N TYR A 107 -22.05 -19.02 -9.60
CA TYR A 107 -22.06 -20.48 -9.56
C TYR A 107 -21.86 -21.04 -10.96
N SER A 108 -20.94 -21.98 -11.09
CA SER A 108 -20.75 -22.71 -12.36
C SER A 108 -21.89 -23.70 -12.61
N ASN A 109 -21.99 -24.20 -13.85
CA ASN A 109 -22.88 -25.33 -14.18
C ASN A 109 -22.61 -26.60 -13.34
N ALA A 110 -21.41 -26.74 -12.76
CA ALA A 110 -21.05 -27.83 -11.86
C ALA A 110 -21.39 -27.55 -10.38
N GLY A 111 -22.07 -26.44 -10.07
CA GLY A 111 -22.44 -26.05 -8.71
C GLY A 111 -21.29 -25.48 -7.87
N VAL A 112 -20.12 -25.23 -8.46
CA VAL A 112 -18.97 -24.61 -7.78
C VAL A 112 -19.27 -23.12 -7.57
N ALA A 113 -19.22 -22.66 -6.32
CA ALA A 113 -19.29 -21.24 -5.94
C ALA A 113 -18.00 -20.51 -6.34
N ASP A 114 -18.08 -19.19 -6.53
CA ASP A 114 -16.97 -18.34 -6.98
C ASP A 114 -16.35 -18.77 -8.32
N ALA A 115 -17.20 -19.28 -9.21
CA ALA A 115 -16.77 -19.74 -10.51
C ALA A 115 -16.32 -18.58 -11.43
N SER A 116 -15.10 -18.66 -11.93
CA SER A 116 -14.57 -17.73 -12.94
C SER A 116 -14.96 -18.11 -14.39
N ALA A 117 -15.59 -19.27 -14.60
CA ALA A 117 -16.01 -19.77 -15.91
C ALA A 117 -17.30 -20.61 -15.82
N ASN A 118 -18.03 -20.70 -16.94
CA ASN A 118 -19.30 -21.46 -17.05
C ASN A 118 -20.36 -21.04 -16.01
N VAL A 119 -20.45 -19.74 -15.73
CA VAL A 119 -21.38 -19.18 -14.74
C VAL A 119 -22.81 -19.31 -15.24
N VAL A 120 -23.66 -19.97 -14.45
CA VAL A 120 -25.09 -20.22 -14.77
C VAL A 120 -26.05 -19.51 -13.83
N SER A 121 -25.57 -19.02 -12.69
CA SER A 121 -26.35 -18.27 -11.71
C SER A 121 -25.42 -17.39 -10.87
N ALA A 122 -25.95 -16.33 -10.27
CA ALA A 122 -25.25 -15.55 -9.26
C ALA A 122 -26.22 -15.16 -8.15
N ILE A 123 -25.81 -15.33 -6.89
CA ILE A 123 -26.57 -14.89 -5.72
C ILE A 123 -25.83 -13.73 -5.07
N ALA A 124 -26.56 -12.68 -4.69
CA ALA A 124 -26.00 -11.58 -3.91
C ALA A 124 -25.94 -12.00 -2.43
N LEU A 125 -24.73 -12.14 -1.90
CA LEU A 125 -24.47 -12.42 -0.49
C LEU A 125 -23.84 -11.22 0.20
N GLU A 126 -24.04 -11.12 1.52
CA GLU A 126 -23.29 -10.17 2.32
C GLU A 126 -21.81 -10.54 2.31
N ASN A 127 -20.98 -9.55 2.03
CA ASN A 127 -19.54 -9.75 2.05
C ASN A 127 -19.04 -9.74 3.49
N TRP A 128 -18.30 -10.77 3.91
CA TRP A 128 -17.77 -10.83 5.27
C TRP A 128 -16.70 -9.75 5.55
N VAL A 129 -16.00 -9.29 4.50
CA VAL A 129 -14.99 -8.21 4.54
C VAL A 129 -15.63 -6.82 4.53
N ARG A 130 -16.95 -6.74 4.30
CA ARG A 130 -17.70 -5.48 4.25
C ARG A 130 -17.32 -4.55 5.41
N GLY A 131 -16.90 -3.33 5.07
CA GLY A 131 -16.62 -2.28 6.04
C GLY A 131 -15.40 -2.53 6.93
N ARG A 132 -14.62 -3.59 6.69
CA ARG A 132 -13.38 -3.86 7.41
C ARG A 132 -12.15 -3.21 6.78
N LEU A 133 -12.18 -3.00 5.46
CA LEU A 133 -11.09 -2.41 4.70
C LEU A 133 -11.48 -1.03 4.17
N GLN A 134 -10.57 -0.07 4.32
CA GLN A 134 -10.59 1.18 3.58
C GLN A 134 -9.85 0.99 2.26
N VAL A 135 -10.56 1.13 1.15
CA VAL A 135 -9.94 1.12 -0.19
C VAL A 135 -9.27 2.47 -0.44
N ILE A 136 -8.01 2.43 -0.83
CA ILE A 136 -7.24 3.58 -1.32
C ILE A 136 -6.94 3.32 -2.80
N VAL A 137 -7.47 4.16 -3.67
CA VAL A 137 -7.15 4.14 -5.09
C VAL A 137 -6.07 5.18 -5.35
N GLU A 138 -4.89 4.74 -5.79
CA GLU A 138 -3.78 5.64 -6.11
C GLU A 138 -3.46 5.64 -7.60
N PRO A 139 -3.72 6.75 -8.32
CA PRO A 139 -3.48 6.85 -9.75
C PRO A 139 -2.01 6.62 -10.16
N ARG A 140 -1.04 6.94 -9.31
CA ARG A 140 0.39 6.77 -9.63
C ARG A 140 0.84 5.30 -9.70
N ILE A 141 0.02 4.36 -9.24
CA ILE A 141 0.27 2.94 -9.45
C ILE A 141 0.12 2.58 -10.93
N ALA A 142 -0.73 3.31 -11.68
CA ALA A 142 -0.82 3.20 -13.14
C ALA A 142 0.40 3.87 -13.81
N ASN A 143 1.52 3.17 -13.81
CA ASN A 143 2.82 3.65 -14.32
C ASN A 143 3.39 2.75 -15.44
N GLY A 144 2.61 1.78 -15.92
CA GLY A 144 2.98 0.84 -16.97
C GLY A 144 3.76 -0.39 -16.48
N VAL A 145 4.22 -0.39 -15.22
CA VAL A 145 4.91 -1.53 -14.59
C VAL A 145 4.03 -2.14 -13.52
N ASN A 146 3.50 -1.32 -12.62
CA ASN A 146 2.77 -1.75 -11.43
C ASN A 146 1.24 -1.69 -11.59
N ASP A 147 0.73 -1.64 -12.82
CA ASP A 147 -0.69 -1.38 -13.08
C ASP A 147 -1.63 -2.38 -12.38
N ASN A 148 -1.16 -3.62 -12.19
CA ASN A 148 -1.91 -4.68 -11.51
C ASN A 148 -1.54 -4.87 -10.02
N ALA A 149 -0.71 -4.00 -9.47
CA ALA A 149 -0.29 -4.08 -8.08
C ALA A 149 -1.48 -3.83 -7.13
N TRP A 150 -1.45 -4.52 -6.00
CA TRP A 150 -2.41 -4.35 -4.93
C TRP A 150 -1.76 -4.72 -3.60
N PHE A 151 -2.08 -3.98 -2.56
CA PHE A 151 -1.46 -4.13 -1.24
C PHE A 151 -2.52 -4.13 -0.15
N LEU A 152 -2.64 -5.25 0.56
CA LEU A 152 -3.38 -5.37 1.80
C LEU A 152 -2.45 -4.97 2.95
N MET A 153 -2.87 -4.00 3.77
CA MET A 153 -2.03 -3.43 4.83
C MET A 153 -2.73 -3.36 6.17
N ASP A 154 -1.98 -3.59 7.24
CA ASP A 154 -2.35 -3.22 8.60
C ASP A 154 -1.72 -1.85 8.94
N LEU A 155 -2.53 -0.81 8.92
CA LEU A 155 -2.14 0.54 9.34
C LEU A 155 -2.78 0.95 10.68
N SER A 156 -3.40 -0.01 11.39
CA SER A 156 -4.06 0.26 12.68
C SER A 156 -3.08 0.68 13.77
N ARG A 157 -1.82 0.24 13.66
CA ARG A 157 -0.74 0.52 14.61
C ARG A 157 0.19 1.59 14.05
N PRO A 158 0.26 2.79 14.67
CA PRO A 158 1.13 3.86 14.16
C PRO A 158 2.62 3.49 14.20
N SER A 159 3.03 2.64 15.15
CA SER A 159 4.43 2.23 15.34
C SER A 159 4.89 1.08 14.44
N SER A 160 3.99 0.42 13.70
CA SER A 160 4.30 -0.77 12.91
C SER A 160 3.59 -0.66 11.57
N ARG A 161 4.21 0.10 10.67
CA ARG A 161 3.72 0.32 9.30
C ARG A 161 4.65 -0.34 8.29
N PRO A 162 4.19 -0.61 7.06
CA PRO A 162 5.03 -1.18 6.01
C PRO A 162 6.16 -0.24 5.61
N MET A 163 5.90 1.06 5.62
CA MET A 163 6.82 2.13 5.23
C MET A 163 7.15 3.02 6.41
N ILE A 164 8.40 3.50 6.47
CA ILE A 164 8.85 4.50 7.44
C ILE A 164 9.47 5.69 6.73
N ALA A 165 9.24 6.89 7.29
CA ALA A 165 9.90 8.12 6.87
C ALA A 165 10.59 8.75 8.10
N GLY A 166 11.90 8.57 8.20
CA GLY A 166 12.74 9.20 9.22
C GLY A 166 13.09 10.62 8.79
N GLN A 167 12.30 11.61 9.22
CA GLN A 167 12.51 13.02 8.88
C GLN A 167 13.74 13.57 9.63
N ALA A 168 14.74 14.02 8.88
CA ALA A 168 15.90 14.75 9.42
C ALA A 168 15.63 16.27 9.45
N ILE A 169 15.00 16.79 8.39
CA ILE A 169 14.55 18.18 8.28
C ILE A 169 13.11 18.16 7.82
N ALA A 170 12.21 18.67 8.65
CA ALA A 170 10.80 18.79 8.30
C ALA A 170 10.63 19.68 7.06
N PRO A 171 9.64 19.40 6.19
CA PRO A 171 9.36 20.24 5.03
C PRO A 171 9.10 21.70 5.46
N GLN A 172 9.92 22.62 4.96
CA GLN A 172 9.83 24.04 5.25
C GLN A 172 9.64 24.81 3.95
N ALA A 173 8.67 25.74 3.95
CA ALA A 173 8.47 26.67 2.85
C ALA A 173 9.55 27.76 2.92
N VAL A 174 10.30 27.91 1.83
CA VAL A 174 11.30 28.95 1.66
C VAL A 174 10.81 29.95 0.62
N VAL A 175 10.98 31.22 0.96
CA VAL A 175 10.58 32.36 0.12
C VAL A 175 11.81 33.22 -0.10
N VAL A 176 12.20 33.38 -1.36
CA VAL A 176 13.31 34.24 -1.77
C VAL A 176 12.73 35.43 -2.53
N THR A 177 12.57 36.54 -1.81
CA THR A 177 11.97 37.77 -2.35
C THR A 177 12.82 39.02 -2.15
N SER A 178 14.01 38.87 -1.56
CA SER A 178 14.92 40.00 -1.40
C SER A 178 15.35 40.53 -2.78
N PRO A 179 15.26 41.86 -3.03
CA PRO A 179 15.82 42.48 -4.23
C PRO A 179 17.31 42.21 -4.44
N GLU A 180 18.03 41.88 -3.37
CA GLU A 180 19.47 41.57 -3.38
C GLU A 180 19.77 40.09 -3.66
N SER A 181 18.75 39.24 -3.77
CA SER A 181 18.96 37.81 -4.06
C SER A 181 19.40 37.58 -5.50
N GLU A 182 20.23 36.56 -5.73
CA GLU A 182 20.73 36.22 -7.06
C GLU A 182 19.60 36.00 -8.08
N SER A 183 18.48 35.41 -7.65
CA SER A 183 17.32 35.16 -8.52
C SER A 183 16.63 36.45 -8.99
N MET A 184 16.63 37.50 -8.17
CA MET A 184 16.10 38.81 -8.56
C MET A 184 17.11 39.58 -9.41
N ILE A 185 18.40 39.55 -9.05
CA ILE A 185 19.44 40.29 -9.77
C ILE A 185 19.67 39.71 -11.18
N GLN A 186 19.78 38.39 -11.31
CA GLN A 186 20.11 37.76 -12.60
C GLN A 186 18.89 37.43 -13.46
N ARG A 187 17.75 37.13 -12.84
CA ARG A 187 16.58 36.56 -13.52
C ARG A 187 15.28 37.32 -13.29
N ASP A 188 15.32 38.42 -12.52
CA ASP A 188 14.14 39.22 -12.14
C ASP A 188 12.95 38.34 -11.69
N SER A 189 13.24 37.36 -10.83
CA SER A 189 12.28 36.32 -10.47
C SER A 189 12.26 36.01 -8.97
N TYR A 190 11.05 36.04 -8.40
CA TYR A 190 10.75 35.55 -7.06
C TYR A 190 10.79 34.03 -7.04
N GLN A 191 11.40 33.43 -6.01
CA GLN A 191 11.43 31.98 -5.86
C GLN A 191 10.64 31.54 -4.62
N TYR A 192 9.82 30.51 -4.81
CA TYR A 192 9.03 29.86 -3.78
C TYR A 192 9.27 28.36 -3.92
N TYR A 193 9.80 27.73 -2.89
CA TYR A 193 10.03 26.29 -2.90
C TYR A 193 9.91 25.70 -1.50
N VAL A 194 9.86 24.37 -1.46
CA VAL A 194 9.73 23.60 -0.24
C VAL A 194 10.95 22.70 -0.17
N THR A 195 11.64 22.74 0.96
CA THR A 195 12.80 21.87 1.20
C THR A 195 12.54 21.01 2.42
N GLY A 196 12.96 19.76 2.36
CA GLY A 196 12.85 18.79 3.44
C GLY A 196 13.85 17.67 3.20
N ASN A 197 14.26 16.99 4.26
CA ASN A 197 15.17 15.86 4.18
C ASN A 197 14.64 14.71 5.04
N ALA A 198 14.47 13.54 4.45
CA ALA A 198 14.07 12.33 5.15
C ALA A 198 14.71 11.11 4.51
N ALA A 199 15.00 10.10 5.34
CA ALA A 199 15.23 8.75 4.87
C ALA A 199 13.88 8.03 4.79
N ILE A 200 13.60 7.42 3.65
CA ILE A 200 12.36 6.67 3.40
C ILE A 200 12.75 5.25 3.01
N GLY A 201 12.05 4.26 3.58
CA GLY A 201 12.31 2.86 3.26
C GLY A 201 11.24 1.92 3.79
N GLY A 202 11.42 0.65 3.46
CA GLY A 202 10.63 -0.44 4.02
C GLY A 202 10.90 -0.57 5.51
N PHE A 203 9.86 -0.96 6.25
CA PHE A 203 9.92 -1.13 7.68
C PHE A 203 9.40 -2.51 8.07
N VAL A 204 8.14 -2.67 8.47
CA VAL A 204 7.62 -3.95 8.98
C VAL A 204 6.97 -4.77 7.86
N PRO A 205 7.63 -5.78 7.27
CA PRO A 205 7.05 -6.58 6.18
C PRO A 205 5.80 -7.35 6.61
N GLN A 206 5.67 -7.72 7.89
CA GLN A 206 4.50 -8.44 8.41
C GLN A 206 3.20 -7.63 8.28
N THR A 207 3.30 -6.31 8.11
CA THR A 207 2.14 -5.40 8.06
C THR A 207 1.62 -5.15 6.65
N ILE A 208 2.18 -5.83 5.64
CA ILE A 208 1.77 -5.75 4.24
C ILE A 208 1.74 -7.13 3.61
N TYR A 209 0.78 -7.36 2.74
CA TYR A 209 0.69 -8.52 1.86
C TYR A 209 0.23 -8.02 0.49
N GLY A 210 0.73 -8.59 -0.60
CA GLY A 210 0.14 -8.28 -1.89
C GLY A 210 1.00 -8.61 -3.08
N ARG A 211 0.58 -8.04 -4.20
CA ARG A 211 1.24 -8.20 -5.49
C ARG A 211 1.93 -6.91 -5.87
N ILE A 212 3.19 -7.05 -6.25
CA ILE A 212 3.99 -6.02 -6.91
C ILE A 212 4.56 -6.62 -8.19
N SER A 213 4.87 -5.79 -9.19
CA SER A 213 5.41 -6.25 -10.49
C SER A 213 6.92 -6.09 -10.55
#